data_AF-A0A3M1Z6J9-F1
#
_entry.id   AF-A0A3M1Z6J9-F1
#
_cell.length_a   1.000
_cell.length_b   1.000
_cell.length_c   1.000
_cell.angle_alpha   90.00
_cell.angle_beta   90.00
_cell.angle_gamma   90.00
#
_symmetry.space_group_name_H-M   'P 1'
#
loop_
_entity.id
_entity.type
_entity.pdbx_description
1 polymer ?
#
loop_
_entity_poly.entity_id
_entity_poly.type
_entity_poly.pdbx_seq_one_letter_code
_entity_poly.pdbx_strand_id
1 'polypeptide(L)'
;LAAHIRQLMFVFDDIQYLPDKAIQEILKRVDKNVLVVAMKGANPELQEKFFRNMSSRAAETLKEEMSFLGPVRVSEVTEAQSSVTEIVRQLEEEGLVVLAGGDEDEYI
;
A
#
# COMPACT_ATOMS: atom_id res chain seq x y z
N LEU A 1 1.60 0.97 -29.31
CA LEU A 1 0.36 0.75 -28.54
C LEU A 1 0.41 -0.47 -27.60
N ALA A 2 1.51 -1.24 -27.53
CA ALA A 2 1.63 -2.40 -26.64
C ALA A 2 2.37 -2.11 -25.31
N ALA A 3 3.10 -0.99 -25.20
CA ALA A 3 3.84 -0.65 -23.98
C ALA A 3 2.95 -0.18 -22.80
N HIS A 4 1.73 0.28 -23.08
CA HIS A 4 0.79 0.76 -22.05
C HIS A 4 -0.05 -0.34 -21.41
N ILE A 5 0.00 -1.57 -21.93
CA ILE A 5 -0.83 -2.68 -21.45
C ILE A 5 -0.06 -3.52 -20.39
N ARG A 6 1.23 -3.28 -20.13
CA ARG A 6 1.98 -4.01 -19.08
C ARG A 6 2.15 -3.28 -17.75
N GLN A 7 1.65 -2.05 -17.62
CA GLN A 7 1.36 -1.44 -16.31
C GLN A 7 0.19 -2.17 -15.57
N LEU A 8 -0.39 -3.19 -16.21
CA LEU A 8 -1.25 -4.22 -15.62
C LEU A 8 -0.36 -5.19 -14.81
N MET A 9 -0.41 -5.31 -13.49
CA MET A 9 -1.41 -4.86 -12.52
C MET A 9 -0.70 -4.74 -11.17
N PHE A 10 -0.07 -3.61 -10.84
CA PHE A 10 0.32 -3.38 -9.45
C PHE A 10 -0.96 -3.19 -8.63
N VAL A 11 -1.31 -4.21 -7.86
CA VAL A 11 -2.49 -4.22 -6.98
C VAL A 11 -2.06 -3.95 -5.54
N PHE A 12 -3.04 -3.62 -4.69
CA PHE A 12 -2.78 -3.31 -3.28
C PHE A 12 -2.04 -4.44 -2.55
N ASP A 13 -2.33 -5.70 -2.87
CA ASP A 13 -1.67 -6.85 -2.26
C ASP A 13 -0.18 -6.95 -2.63
N ASP A 14 0.25 -6.42 -3.78
CA ASP A 14 1.65 -6.47 -4.20
C ASP A 14 2.57 -5.60 -3.33
N ILE A 15 1.99 -4.66 -2.56
CA ILE A 15 2.72 -3.84 -1.59
C ILE A 15 3.49 -4.72 -0.60
N GLN A 16 3.03 -5.95 -0.32
CA GLN A 16 3.71 -6.86 0.61
C GLN A 16 5.13 -7.22 0.17
N TYR A 17 5.40 -7.21 -1.14
CA TYR A 17 6.70 -7.53 -1.74
C TYR A 17 7.65 -6.34 -1.77
N LEU A 18 7.18 -5.13 -1.42
CA LEU A 18 8.04 -3.95 -1.38
C LEU A 18 9.03 -4.00 -0.20
N PRO A 19 10.23 -3.41 -0.37
CA PRO A 19 11.18 -3.28 0.71
C PRO A 19 10.62 -2.40 1.84
N ASP A 20 11.07 -2.61 3.07
CA ASP A 20 10.59 -1.87 4.24
C ASP A 20 10.70 -0.35 4.10
N LYS A 21 11.76 0.13 3.44
CA LYS A 21 11.91 1.56 3.12
C LYS A 21 10.76 2.10 2.28
N ALA A 22 10.27 1.35 1.29
CA ALA A 22 9.13 1.76 0.48
C ALA A 22 7.85 1.83 1.31
N ILE A 23 7.62 0.86 2.21
CA ILE A 23 6.49 0.90 3.14
C ILE A 23 6.55 2.16 4.01
N GLN A 24 7.73 2.53 4.49
CA GLN A 24 7.92 3.74 5.30
C GLN A 24 7.63 5.02 4.50
N GLU A 25 7.99 5.09 3.21
CA GLU A 25 7.63 6.24 2.37
C GLU A 25 6.13 6.30 2.11
N ILE A 26 5.47 5.16 1.87
CA ILE A 26 4.00 5.08 1.75
C ILE A 26 3.34 5.60 3.02
N LEU A 27 3.80 5.15 4.19
CA LEU A 27 3.27 5.55 5.50
C LEU A 27 3.39 7.04 5.80
N LYS A 28 4.38 7.74 5.22
CA LYS A 28 4.52 9.20 5.38
C LYS A 28 3.53 9.99 4.52
N ARG A 29 3.06 9.42 3.41
CA ARG A 29 2.24 10.11 2.39
C ARG A 29 0.76 9.78 2.49
N VAL A 30 0.42 8.59 2.98
CA VAL A 30 -0.96 8.11 3.08
C VAL A 30 -1.76 8.83 4.17
N ASP A 31 -2.98 9.23 3.84
CA ASP A 31 -3.92 9.71 4.85
C ASP A 31 -4.29 8.59 5.82
N LYS A 32 -4.31 8.90 7.11
CA LYS A 32 -4.53 7.91 8.15
C LYS A 32 -5.90 7.25 8.04
N ASN A 33 -6.97 8.01 7.73
CA ASN A 33 -8.32 7.45 7.63
C ASN A 33 -8.43 6.51 6.43
N VAL A 34 -7.80 6.87 5.31
CA VAL A 34 -7.69 6.01 4.13
C VAL A 34 -6.96 4.71 4.50
N LEU A 35 -5.84 4.81 5.21
CA LEU A 35 -5.09 3.63 5.63
C LEU A 35 -5.93 2.72 6.55
N VAL A 36 -6.63 3.27 7.56
CA VAL A 36 -7.50 2.47 8.44
C VAL A 36 -8.51 1.65 7.64
N VAL A 37 -9.17 2.26 6.65
CA VAL A 37 -10.17 1.60 5.79
C VAL A 37 -9.51 0.53 4.91
N ALA A 38 -8.41 0.86 4.24
CA ALA A 38 -7.69 -0.05 3.36
C ALA A 38 -7.18 -1.29 4.11
N MET A 39 -6.66 -1.11 5.33
CA MET A 39 -6.11 -2.19 6.15
C MET A 39 -7.18 -3.19 6.61
N LYS A 40 -8.46 -2.81 6.71
CA LYS A 40 -9.53 -3.78 7.07
C LYS A 40 -9.75 -4.86 6.01
N GLY A 41 -9.47 -4.55 4.75
CA GLY A 41 -9.52 -5.51 3.65
C GLY A 41 -8.19 -6.18 3.32
N ALA A 42 -7.11 -5.78 3.97
CA ALA A 42 -5.77 -6.32 3.72
C ALA A 42 -5.63 -7.73 4.27
N ASN A 43 -4.87 -8.58 3.56
CA ASN A 43 -4.47 -9.88 4.08
C ASN A 43 -3.55 -9.74 5.32
N PRO A 44 -3.46 -10.77 6.20
CA PRO A 44 -2.67 -10.67 7.44
C PRO A 44 -1.19 -10.35 7.25
N GLU A 45 -0.58 -10.85 6.17
CA GLU A 45 0.84 -10.65 5.87
C GLU A 45 1.13 -9.18 5.54
N LEU A 46 0.29 -8.57 4.71
CA LEU A 46 0.35 -7.16 4.38
C LEU A 46 0.07 -6.28 5.61
N GLN A 47 -0.90 -6.67 6.45
CA GLN A 47 -1.13 -6.00 7.74
C GLN A 47 0.13 -5.98 8.60
N GLU A 48 0.76 -7.13 8.79
CA GLU A 48 1.99 -7.23 9.57
C GLU A 48 3.13 -6.40 8.95
N LYS A 49 3.25 -6.40 7.62
CA LYS A 49 4.24 -5.61 6.89
C LYS A 49 4.12 -4.12 7.16
N PHE A 50 2.91 -3.56 7.17
CA PHE A 50 2.68 -2.18 7.56
C PHE A 50 2.97 -1.95 9.04
N PHE A 51 2.45 -2.80 9.94
CA PHE A 51 2.65 -2.62 11.38
C PHE A 51 4.12 -2.69 11.80
N ARG A 52 4.93 -3.58 11.21
CA ARG A 52 6.37 -3.67 11.53
C ARG A 52 7.15 -2.41 11.13
N ASN A 53 6.64 -1.67 10.15
CA ASN A 53 7.22 -0.43 9.64
C ASN A 53 6.69 0.83 10.34
N MET A 54 5.81 0.66 11.33
CA MET A 54 5.32 1.74 12.19
C MET A 54 6.07 1.75 13.53
N SER A 55 6.04 2.89 14.22
CA SER A 55 6.33 2.89 15.67
C SER A 55 5.25 2.09 16.41
N SER A 56 5.60 1.48 17.56
CA SER A 56 4.65 0.70 18.38
C SER A 56 3.37 1.46 18.68
N ARG A 57 3.50 2.74 19.04
CA ARG A 57 2.36 3.63 19.32
C ARG A 57 1.47 3.84 18.09
N ALA A 58 2.06 4.09 16.91
CA ALA A 58 1.28 4.30 15.69
C ALA A 58 0.54 3.03 15.27
N ALA A 59 1.18 1.86 15.40
CA ALA A 59 0.56 0.57 15.12
C ALA A 59 -0.61 0.28 16.08
N GLU A 60 -0.44 0.55 17.39
CA GLU A 60 -1.51 0.42 18.39
C GLU A 60 -2.70 1.33 18.05
N THR A 61 -2.44 2.61 17.77
CA THR A 61 -3.50 3.56 17.41
C THR A 61 -4.25 3.14 16.15
N LEU A 62 -3.56 2.65 15.12
CA LEU A 62 -4.22 2.18 13.89
C LEU A 62 -5.11 0.96 14.16
N LYS A 63 -4.62 -0.01 14.95
CA LYS A 63 -5.39 -1.21 15.32
C LYS A 63 -6.64 -0.85 16.11
N GLU A 64 -6.54 0.10 17.04
CA GLU A 64 -7.69 0.62 17.78
C GLU A 64 -8.70 1.25 16.82
N GLU A 65 -8.27 2.15 15.92
CA GLU A 65 -9.16 2.80 14.94
C GLU A 65 -9.85 1.79 14.01
N MET A 66 -9.13 0.76 13.55
CA MET A 66 -9.70 -0.34 12.75
C MET A 66 -10.80 -1.10 13.52
N SER A 67 -10.63 -1.27 14.84
CA SER A 67 -11.63 -1.91 15.71
C SER A 67 -12.87 -1.03 15.90
N PHE A 68 -12.71 0.30 15.95
CA PHE A 68 -13.81 1.25 16.11
C PHE A 68 -14.60 1.53 14.84
N LEU A 69 -13.99 1.36 13.66
CA LEU A 69 -14.59 1.69 12.36
C LEU A 69 -15.86 0.88 12.02
N GLY A 70 -16.17 -0.19 12.76
CA GLY A 70 -17.38 -0.99 12.53
C GLY A 70 -17.39 -1.67 11.15
N PRO A 71 -18.52 -2.22 10.68
CA PRO A 71 -18.63 -2.80 9.34
C PRO A 71 -18.42 -1.74 8.25
N VAL A 72 -17.56 -2.04 7.27
CA VAL A 72 -17.24 -1.15 6.14
C VAL A 72 -17.69 -1.82 4.84
N ARG A 73 -18.18 -1.04 3.87
CA ARG A 73 -18.57 -1.58 2.57
C ARG A 73 -17.34 -2.00 1.77
N VAL A 74 -17.45 -3.10 1.02
CA VAL A 74 -16.37 -3.57 0.13
C VAL A 74 -15.93 -2.47 -0.85
N SER A 75 -16.87 -1.68 -1.38
CA SER A 75 -16.56 -0.56 -2.28
C SER A 75 -15.68 0.51 -1.64
N GLU A 76 -15.92 0.84 -0.37
CA GLU A 76 -15.12 1.84 0.37
C GLU A 76 -13.71 1.29 0.64
N VAL A 77 -13.60 0.00 0.95
CA VAL A 77 -12.30 -0.68 1.08
C VAL A 77 -11.53 -0.63 -0.23
N THR A 78 -12.17 -0.96 -1.35
CA THR A 78 -11.53 -0.92 -2.68
C THR A 78 -11.09 0.49 -3.08
N GLU A 79 -11.90 1.51 -2.80
CA GLU A 79 -11.55 2.92 -3.06
C GLU A 79 -10.35 3.37 -2.22
N ALA A 80 -10.34 3.01 -0.93
CA ALA A 80 -9.22 3.29 -0.05
C ALA A 80 -7.93 2.57 -0.51
N GLN A 81 -8.03 1.30 -0.90
CA GLN A 81 -6.91 0.54 -1.46
C GLN A 81 -6.40 1.16 -2.77
N SER A 82 -7.29 1.62 -3.65
CA SER A 82 -6.92 2.36 -4.88
C SER A 82 -6.12 3.61 -4.53
N SER A 83 -6.59 4.39 -3.56
CA SER A 83 -5.91 5.61 -3.10
C SER A 83 -4.50 5.31 -2.58
N VAL A 84 -4.30 4.19 -1.86
CA VAL A 84 -2.95 3.77 -1.44
C VAL A 84 -2.10 3.37 -2.65
N THR A 85 -2.63 2.61 -3.60
CA THR A 85 -1.86 2.23 -4.81
C THR A 85 -1.48 3.41 -5.68
N GLU A 86 -2.33 4.45 -5.75
CA GLU A 86 -2.01 5.72 -6.44
C GLU A 86 -0.84 6.44 -5.78
N ILE A 87 -0.77 6.43 -4.44
CA ILE A 87 0.38 6.97 -3.70
C ILE A 87 1.65 6.18 -4.02
N VAL A 88 1.59 4.85 -4.10
CA VAL A 88 2.77 4.05 -4.46
C VAL A 88 3.27 4.42 -5.84
N ARG A 89 2.38 4.60 -6.83
CA ARG A 89 2.73 5.04 -8.18
C ARG A 89 3.36 6.42 -8.20
N GLN A 90 2.84 7.37 -7.41
CA GLN A 90 3.48 8.69 -7.27
C GLN A 90 4.88 8.58 -6.69
N LEU A 91 5.08 7.75 -5.66
CA LEU A 91 6.40 7.52 -5.07
C LEU A 91 7.36 6.82 -6.04
N GLU A 92 6.84 5.98 -6.94
CA GLU A 92 7.61 5.39 -8.04
C GLU A 92 8.04 6.44 -9.07
N GLU A 93 7.11 7.30 -9.50
CA GLU A 93 7.41 8.43 -10.40
C GLU A 93 8.44 9.40 -9.79
N GLU A 94 8.43 9.57 -8.46
CA GLU A 94 9.41 10.34 -7.70
C GLU A 94 10.76 9.60 -7.50
N GLY A 95 10.85 8.31 -7.88
CA GLY A 95 12.04 7.47 -7.71
C GLY A 95 12.30 7.04 -6.25
N LEU A 96 11.33 7.22 -5.36
CA LEU A 96 11.42 6.84 -3.95
C LEU A 96 11.03 5.37 -3.70
N VAL A 97 10.23 4.81 -4.59
CA VAL A 97 9.82 3.40 -4.58
C VAL A 97 10.18 2.78 -5.93
N VAL A 98 10.62 1.53 -5.92
CA VAL A 98 10.84 0.75 -7.15
C VAL A 98 9.86 -0.41 -7.13
N LEU A 99 8.99 -0.50 -8.14
CA LEU A 99 8.08 -1.62 -8.30
C LEU A 99 8.80 -2.76 -9.03
N ALA A 100 9.01 -3.88 -8.33
CA ALA A 100 9.53 -5.09 -8.95
C ALA A 100 8.47 -5.64 -9.91
N GLY A 101 8.67 -5.42 -11.21
CA GLY A 101 7.71 -5.73 -12.27
C GLY A 101 7.76 -4.76 -13.47
N GLY A 102 8.49 -3.65 -13.35
CA GLY A 102 8.69 -2.68 -14.44
C GLY A 102 9.85 -3.01 -15.39
N ASP A 103 10.95 -3.56 -14.88
CA ASP A 103 12.23 -3.66 -15.62
C ASP A 103 12.97 -5.00 -15.40
N GLU A 104 12.30 -6.15 -15.52
CA GLU A 104 13.02 -7.44 -15.57
C GLU A 104 13.78 -7.68 -16.91
N ASP A 105 13.74 -6.73 -17.85
CA ASP A 105 14.43 -6.81 -19.16
C ASP A 105 15.55 -5.75 -19.35
N GLU A 106 16.21 -5.28 -18.28
CA GLU A 106 17.43 -4.46 -18.43
C GLU A 106 18.55 -4.86 -17.47
N TYR A 107 19.09 -6.08 -17.65
CA TYR A 107 20.50 -6.35 -17.41
C TYR A 107 21.11 -6.92 -18.70
N ILE A 108 22.19 -6.29 -19.16
CA ILE A 108 22.99 -6.68 -20.34
C ILE A 108 23.68 -8.02 -20.10
#